data_AF-A0A969ELL0-F1
#
_entry.id   AF-A0A969ELL0-F1
#
_cell.length_a   1.000
_cell.length_b   1.000
_cell.length_c   1.000
_cell.angle_alpha   90.00
_cell.angle_beta   90.00
_cell.angle_gamma   90.00
#
_symmetry.space_group_name_H-M   'P 1'
#
loop_
_entity.id
_entity.type
_entity.pdbx_description
1 polymer ?
#
loop_
_entity_poly.entity_id
_entity_poly.type
_entity_poly.pdbx_seq_one_letter_code
_entity_poly.pdbx_strand_id
1 'polypeptide(L)'
;MARTLKESFFKKHVALTQEHGSWVFLFSPLIIGLFAGGRWTAGSGYLVLTVLAVFLFKQPLTVAVKVGSGRRGKQDLQSAYFWMGVYGVFALIGFAGMWVQGFAWLAVLALPGLPVLVWYLYLVARRAERRQIGVEIVASGALALGATAAYWIGIGETNPLGWWLWLLTWFQSAASIVYAALRLDQRGWKELPWLGQRVKVAGRALGYTGFNLGWQYSWGSGTPSWRGGVGVCPSVCGNGLGNGSPGDELAPCPDRHSAIDRFHPIYPFVYHFLVGGLIKRSDRIEEADDFG
;
A
#
# COMPACT_ATOMS: atom_id res chain seq x y z
N MET A 1 -15.03 -35.76 26.00
CA MET A 1 -14.01 -34.71 25.74
C MET A 1 -14.61 -33.67 24.78
N ALA A 2 -15.53 -32.84 25.29
CA ALA A 2 -16.25 -31.85 24.48
C ALA A 2 -15.46 -30.54 24.48
N ARG A 3 -14.62 -30.32 23.46
CA ARG A 3 -14.19 -28.95 23.16
C ARG A 3 -15.45 -28.18 22.74
N THR A 4 -15.82 -27.17 23.51
CA THR A 4 -16.95 -26.29 23.24
C THR A 4 -16.82 -25.72 21.83
N LEU A 5 -17.84 -25.92 20.98
CA LEU A 5 -17.88 -25.49 19.56
C LEU A 5 -17.38 -24.05 19.36
N LYS A 6 -17.63 -23.17 20.35
CA LYS A 6 -17.20 -21.76 20.38
C LYS A 6 -15.67 -21.57 20.27
N GLU A 7 -14.86 -22.48 20.82
CA GLU A 7 -13.39 -22.40 20.73
C GLU A 7 -12.86 -22.82 19.35
N SER A 8 -13.62 -23.62 18.59
CA SER A 8 -13.23 -24.05 17.25
C SER A 8 -13.31 -22.92 16.22
N PHE A 9 -14.33 -22.05 16.33
CA PHE A 9 -14.58 -21.00 15.35
C PHE A 9 -13.68 -19.76 15.54
N PHE A 10 -13.32 -19.41 16.77
CA PHE A 10 -12.62 -18.15 17.11
C PHE A 10 -11.10 -18.30 17.27
N LYS A 11 -10.45 -18.98 16.32
CA LYS A 11 -8.99 -19.00 16.26
C LYS A 11 -8.45 -17.65 15.76
N LYS A 12 -8.04 -16.77 16.67
CA LYS A 12 -7.51 -15.41 16.37
C LYS A 12 -6.41 -15.41 15.29
N HIS A 13 -5.58 -16.46 15.25
CA HIS A 13 -4.50 -16.61 14.27
C HIS A 13 -4.96 -16.91 12.83
N VAL A 14 -6.24 -17.25 12.64
CA VAL A 14 -6.86 -17.42 11.32
C VAL A 14 -7.50 -16.11 10.85
N ALA A 15 -7.97 -15.29 11.79
CA ALA A 15 -8.64 -14.03 11.50
C ALA A 15 -7.64 -12.92 11.12
N LEU A 16 -6.53 -12.79 11.86
CA LEU A 16 -5.61 -11.66 11.70
C LEU A 16 -4.26 -12.09 11.14
N THR A 17 -3.77 -11.28 10.19
CA THR A 17 -2.43 -11.42 9.64
C THR A 17 -1.36 -11.36 10.72
N GLN A 18 -0.69 -12.49 10.94
CA GLN A 18 0.48 -12.57 11.82
C GLN A 18 1.70 -11.83 11.23
N GLU A 19 1.66 -11.53 9.93
CA GLU A 19 2.71 -10.81 9.21
C GLU A 19 2.62 -9.31 9.48
N HIS A 20 3.30 -8.86 10.53
CA HIS A 20 3.30 -7.45 10.94
C HIS A 20 3.78 -6.52 9.82
N GLY A 21 4.73 -6.96 8.99
CA GLY A 21 5.24 -6.18 7.86
C GLY A 21 4.23 -5.97 6.73
N SER A 22 3.25 -6.87 6.58
CA SER A 22 2.29 -6.81 5.46
C SER A 22 1.34 -5.62 5.54
N TRP A 23 1.08 -5.09 6.75
CA TRP A 23 0.27 -3.90 6.96
C TRP A 23 0.88 -2.65 6.34
N VAL A 24 2.21 -2.53 6.41
CA VAL A 24 2.90 -1.36 5.85
C VAL A 24 2.81 -1.38 4.33
N PHE A 25 2.98 -2.55 3.70
CA PHE A 25 2.81 -2.71 2.25
C PHE A 25 1.37 -2.47 1.77
N LEU A 26 0.37 -2.56 2.66
CA LEU A 26 -1.01 -2.19 2.36
C LEU A 26 -1.25 -0.69 2.52
N PHE A 27 -0.94 -0.15 3.71
CA PHE A 27 -1.31 1.20 4.08
C PHE A 27 -0.43 2.26 3.42
N SER A 28 0.87 2.04 3.26
CA SER A 28 1.77 3.03 2.66
C SER A 28 1.32 3.45 1.24
N PRO A 29 1.18 2.55 0.26
CA PRO A 29 0.70 2.93 -1.07
C PRO A 29 -0.70 3.54 -1.04
N LEU A 30 -1.62 2.96 -0.25
CA LEU A 30 -3.00 3.44 -0.16
C LEU A 30 -3.07 4.89 0.35
N ILE A 31 -2.35 5.20 1.43
CA ILE A 31 -2.28 6.55 2.01
C ILE A 31 -1.63 7.51 1.03
N ILE A 32 -0.52 7.12 0.39
CA ILE A 32 0.15 7.94 -0.65
C ILE A 32 -0.85 8.29 -1.76
N GLY A 33 -1.61 7.31 -2.25
CA GLY A 33 -2.64 7.53 -3.27
C GLY A 33 -3.77 8.45 -2.81
N LEU A 34 -4.26 8.28 -1.58
CA LEU A 34 -5.35 9.11 -1.01
C LEU A 34 -4.93 10.58 -0.90
N PHE A 35 -3.72 10.84 -0.39
CA PHE A 35 -3.19 12.20 -0.33
C PHE A 35 -2.87 12.76 -1.71
N ALA A 36 -2.34 11.92 -2.61
CA ALA A 36 -2.06 12.33 -3.98
C ALA A 36 -3.32 12.74 -4.74
N GLY A 37 -4.46 12.10 -4.46
CA GLY A 37 -5.75 12.41 -5.07
C GLY A 37 -6.36 13.73 -4.57
N GLY A 38 -5.89 14.27 -3.44
CA GLY A 38 -6.26 15.60 -2.93
C GLY A 38 -7.70 15.77 -2.42
N ARG A 39 -8.60 14.80 -2.64
CA ARG A 39 -9.99 14.83 -2.17
C ARG A 39 -10.37 13.54 -1.46
N TRP A 40 -11.06 13.70 -0.34
CA TRP A 40 -11.62 12.60 0.43
C TRP A 40 -13.12 12.52 0.14
N THR A 41 -13.54 11.45 -0.48
CA THR A 41 -14.95 11.21 -0.84
C THR A 41 -15.49 10.00 -0.07
N ALA A 42 -16.80 9.78 -0.08
CA ALA A 42 -17.38 8.53 0.42
C ALA A 42 -16.78 7.31 -0.31
N GLY A 43 -16.44 7.45 -1.61
CA GLY A 43 -15.74 6.45 -2.39
C GLY A 43 -14.40 6.04 -1.78
N SER A 44 -13.63 6.99 -1.20
CA SER A 44 -12.37 6.71 -0.51
C SER A 44 -12.57 5.78 0.68
N GLY A 45 -13.63 5.99 1.47
CA GLY A 45 -13.98 5.12 2.59
C GLY A 45 -14.35 3.70 2.16
N TYR A 46 -15.17 3.58 1.11
CA TYR A 46 -15.53 2.29 0.53
C TYR A 46 -14.34 1.55 -0.08
N LEU A 47 -13.40 2.27 -0.70
CA LEU A 47 -12.14 1.70 -1.17
C LEU A 47 -11.31 1.13 -0.03
N VAL A 48 -11.10 1.92 1.04
CA VAL A 48 -10.35 1.48 2.22
C VAL A 48 -10.97 0.21 2.80
N LEU A 49 -12.30 0.17 2.95
CA LEU A 49 -13.02 -1.01 3.40
C LEU A 49 -12.80 -2.21 2.48
N THR A 50 -12.92 -2.02 1.17
CA THR A 50 -12.73 -3.09 0.16
C THR A 50 -11.31 -3.65 0.21
N VAL A 51 -10.31 -2.78 0.20
CA VAL A 51 -8.88 -3.14 0.21
C VAL A 51 -8.52 -3.87 1.51
N LEU A 52 -8.99 -3.41 2.66
CA LEU A 52 -8.79 -4.10 3.95
C LEU A 52 -9.47 -5.46 3.99
N ALA A 53 -10.70 -5.56 3.51
CA ALA A 53 -11.44 -6.81 3.46
C ALA A 53 -10.76 -7.84 2.56
N VAL A 54 -10.33 -7.45 1.35
CA VAL A 54 -9.58 -8.32 0.43
C VAL A 54 -8.23 -8.74 1.01
N PHE A 55 -7.52 -7.81 1.66
CA PHE A 55 -6.24 -8.10 2.32
C PHE A 55 -6.40 -9.14 3.44
N LEU A 56 -7.43 -8.99 4.29
CA LEU A 56 -7.72 -9.94 5.36
C LEU A 56 -8.24 -11.28 4.82
N PHE A 57 -9.01 -11.27 3.72
CA PHE A 57 -9.50 -12.48 3.03
C PHE A 57 -8.38 -13.41 2.57
N LYS A 58 -7.18 -12.88 2.28
CA LYS A 58 -5.99 -13.66 1.88
C LYS A 58 -5.67 -14.80 2.85
N GLN A 59 -5.78 -14.55 4.16
CA GLN A 59 -5.38 -15.52 5.18
C GLN A 59 -6.28 -16.76 5.22
N PRO A 60 -7.60 -16.64 5.43
CA PRO A 60 -8.46 -17.81 5.49
C PRO A 60 -8.52 -18.51 4.12
N LEU A 61 -8.39 -17.78 3.01
CA LEU A 61 -8.24 -18.39 1.68
C LEU A 61 -6.99 -19.27 1.58
N THR A 62 -5.85 -18.79 2.08
CA THR A 62 -4.61 -19.58 2.14
C THR A 62 -4.76 -20.82 3.03
N VAL A 63 -5.50 -20.73 4.14
CA VAL A 63 -5.80 -21.88 5.01
C VAL A 63 -6.67 -22.89 4.26
N ALA A 64 -7.73 -22.43 3.58
CA ALA A 64 -8.60 -23.29 2.78
C ALA A 64 -7.82 -24.05 1.70
N VAL A 65 -6.94 -23.36 0.95
CA VAL A 65 -6.07 -24.00 -0.05
C VAL A 65 -5.12 -25.03 0.59
N LYS A 66 -4.54 -24.73 1.76
CA LYS A 66 -3.69 -25.67 2.50
C LYS A 66 -4.44 -26.90 3.00
N VAL A 67 -5.72 -26.78 3.39
CA VAL A 67 -6.56 -27.93 3.72
C VAL A 67 -6.88 -28.73 2.46
N GLY A 68 -7.25 -28.06 1.37
CA GLY A 68 -7.58 -28.69 0.09
C GLY A 68 -6.42 -29.49 -0.52
N SER A 69 -5.18 -29.07 -0.30
CA SER A 69 -3.98 -29.81 -0.73
C SER A 69 -3.48 -30.85 0.29
N GLY A 70 -4.24 -31.14 1.35
CA GLY A 70 -3.87 -32.12 2.38
C GLY A 70 -2.75 -31.68 3.33
N ARG A 71 -2.29 -30.41 3.24
CA ARG A 71 -1.22 -29.87 4.09
C ARG A 71 -1.68 -29.48 5.50
N ARG A 72 -2.98 -29.49 5.77
CA ARG A 72 -3.58 -29.11 7.05
C ARG A 72 -4.85 -29.93 7.32
N GLY A 73 -5.15 -30.20 8.60
CA GLY A 73 -6.33 -30.98 8.98
C GLY A 73 -7.65 -30.28 8.66
N LYS A 74 -8.69 -31.06 8.31
CA LYS A 74 -10.03 -30.56 7.97
C LYS A 74 -10.70 -29.71 9.07
N GLN A 75 -10.25 -29.87 10.32
CA GLN A 75 -10.71 -29.07 11.47
C GLN A 75 -10.49 -27.55 11.31
N ASP A 76 -9.50 -27.11 10.53
CA ASP A 76 -9.24 -25.69 10.31
C ASP A 76 -10.13 -25.08 9.20
N LEU A 77 -10.84 -25.92 8.43
CA LEU A 77 -11.62 -25.50 7.26
C LEU A 77 -12.86 -24.69 7.65
N GLN A 78 -13.57 -25.10 8.71
CA GLN A 78 -14.78 -24.41 9.17
C GLN A 78 -14.47 -22.97 9.60
N SER A 79 -13.38 -22.77 10.35
CA SER A 79 -12.94 -21.43 10.77
C SER A 79 -12.51 -20.59 9.54
N ALA A 80 -11.82 -21.19 8.58
CA ALA A 80 -11.45 -20.52 7.33
C ALA A 80 -12.69 -20.05 6.54
N TYR A 81 -13.69 -20.92 6.33
CA TYR A 81 -14.91 -20.52 5.62
C TYR A 81 -15.72 -19.46 6.35
N PHE A 82 -15.80 -19.54 7.68
CA PHE A 82 -16.45 -18.50 8.48
C PHE A 82 -15.82 -17.13 8.23
N TRP A 83 -14.50 -17.00 8.37
CA TRP A 83 -13.81 -15.72 8.15
C TRP A 83 -13.79 -15.28 6.69
N MET A 84 -13.73 -16.22 5.73
CA MET A 84 -13.94 -15.92 4.31
C MET A 84 -15.30 -15.29 4.07
N GLY A 85 -16.37 -15.82 4.68
CA GLY A 85 -17.71 -15.26 4.59
C GLY A 85 -17.77 -13.84 5.15
N VAL A 86 -17.23 -13.63 6.36
CA VAL A 86 -17.20 -12.31 7.01
C VAL A 86 -16.47 -11.28 6.14
N TYR A 87 -15.23 -11.56 5.73
CA TYR A 87 -14.45 -10.63 4.91
C TYR A 87 -15.04 -10.48 3.49
N GLY A 88 -15.64 -11.53 2.94
CA GLY A 88 -16.36 -11.49 1.67
C GLY A 88 -17.54 -10.51 1.72
N VAL A 89 -18.34 -10.52 2.78
CA VAL A 89 -19.44 -9.57 2.98
C VAL A 89 -18.91 -8.13 3.06
N PHE A 90 -17.85 -7.87 3.85
CA PHE A 90 -17.26 -6.52 3.90
C PHE A 90 -16.70 -6.06 2.56
N ALA A 91 -16.06 -6.95 1.80
CA ALA A 91 -15.57 -6.64 0.46
C ALA A 91 -16.72 -6.32 -0.50
N LEU A 92 -17.84 -7.07 -0.44
CA LEU A 92 -19.03 -6.81 -1.25
C LEU A 92 -19.71 -5.49 -0.87
N ILE A 93 -19.82 -5.17 0.43
CA ILE A 93 -20.37 -3.88 0.89
C ILE A 93 -19.50 -2.72 0.39
N GLY A 94 -18.18 -2.82 0.56
CA GLY A 94 -17.24 -1.81 0.06
C GLY A 94 -17.35 -1.63 -1.45
N PHE A 95 -17.34 -2.74 -2.20
CA PHE A 95 -17.43 -2.70 -3.65
C PHE A 95 -18.78 -2.15 -4.14
N ALA A 96 -19.89 -2.58 -3.56
CA ALA A 96 -21.23 -2.06 -3.88
C ALA A 96 -21.33 -0.56 -3.57
N GLY A 97 -20.74 -0.11 -2.46
CA GLY A 97 -20.64 1.31 -2.12
C GLY A 97 -19.87 2.11 -3.18
N MET A 98 -18.72 1.60 -3.64
CA MET A 98 -17.97 2.22 -4.75
C MET A 98 -18.77 2.22 -6.05
N TRP A 99 -19.51 1.13 -6.34
CA TRP A 99 -20.34 1.01 -7.53
C TRP A 99 -21.44 2.08 -7.57
N VAL A 100 -22.18 2.24 -6.48
CA VAL A 100 -23.23 3.27 -6.33
C VAL A 100 -22.67 4.68 -6.47
N GLN A 101 -21.41 4.90 -6.07
CA GLN A 101 -20.70 6.17 -6.21
C GLN A 101 -20.11 6.41 -7.62
N GLY A 102 -20.33 5.50 -8.58
CA GLY A 102 -19.84 5.64 -9.96
C GLY A 102 -18.39 5.18 -10.18
N PHE A 103 -17.76 4.53 -9.19
CA PHE A 103 -16.38 4.06 -9.25
C PHE A 103 -16.25 2.57 -9.64
N ALA A 104 -17.30 1.98 -10.23
CA ALA A 104 -17.31 0.58 -10.67
C ALA A 104 -16.15 0.22 -11.63
N TRP A 105 -15.73 1.19 -12.44
CA TRP A 105 -14.64 1.03 -13.41
C TRP A 105 -13.28 0.70 -12.77
N LEU A 106 -13.09 0.98 -11.47
CA LEU A 106 -11.88 0.58 -10.73
C LEU A 106 -11.72 -0.94 -10.62
N ALA A 107 -12.77 -1.72 -10.89
CA ALA A 107 -12.67 -3.17 -11.01
C ALA A 107 -11.62 -3.60 -12.04
N VAL A 108 -11.27 -2.74 -13.01
CA VAL A 108 -10.18 -3.00 -13.96
C VAL A 108 -8.83 -3.24 -13.27
N LEU A 109 -8.58 -2.62 -12.11
CA LEU A 109 -7.36 -2.83 -11.33
C LEU A 109 -7.28 -4.23 -10.72
N ALA A 110 -8.40 -4.95 -10.62
CA ALA A 110 -8.40 -6.35 -10.22
C ALA A 110 -7.80 -7.27 -11.31
N LEU A 111 -7.80 -6.85 -12.59
CA LEU A 111 -7.27 -7.65 -13.69
C LEU A 111 -5.79 -8.02 -13.51
N PRO A 112 -4.87 -7.12 -13.13
CA PRO A 112 -3.50 -7.52 -12.79
C PRO A 112 -3.37 -8.19 -11.42
N GLY A 113 -4.22 -7.85 -10.44
CA GLY A 113 -4.16 -8.40 -9.09
C GLY A 113 -4.60 -9.86 -8.98
N LEU A 114 -5.64 -10.26 -9.70
CA LEU A 114 -6.22 -11.61 -9.65
C LEU A 114 -5.26 -12.70 -10.16
N PRO A 115 -4.57 -12.55 -11.31
CA PRO A 115 -3.56 -13.50 -11.76
C PRO A 115 -2.44 -13.69 -10.74
N VAL A 116 -1.99 -12.61 -10.10
CA VAL A 116 -0.97 -12.68 -9.02
C VAL A 116 -1.50 -13.47 -7.83
N LEU A 117 -2.74 -13.24 -7.41
CA LEU A 117 -3.36 -14.00 -6.33
C LEU A 117 -3.51 -15.48 -6.68
N VAL A 118 -4.00 -15.80 -7.88
CA VAL A 118 -4.14 -17.19 -8.35
C VAL A 118 -2.78 -17.89 -8.40
N TRP A 119 -1.77 -17.23 -8.96
CA TRP A 119 -0.40 -17.72 -8.99
C TRP A 119 0.14 -17.97 -7.58
N TYR A 120 -0.06 -17.03 -6.67
CA TYR A 120 0.31 -17.17 -5.27
C TYR A 120 -0.34 -18.39 -4.62
N LEU A 121 -1.66 -18.56 -4.78
CA LEU A 121 -2.40 -19.70 -4.22
C LEU A 121 -1.95 -21.03 -4.82
N TYR A 122 -1.59 -21.04 -6.10
CA TYR A 122 -1.01 -22.21 -6.75
C TYR A 122 0.36 -22.59 -6.14
N LEU A 123 1.25 -21.63 -5.90
CA LEU A 123 2.51 -21.88 -5.20
C LEU A 123 2.29 -22.35 -3.75
N VAL A 124 1.25 -21.81 -3.10
CA VAL A 124 0.81 -22.27 -1.78
C VAL A 124 0.33 -23.72 -1.83
N ALA A 125 -0.45 -24.11 -2.84
CA ALA A 125 -0.89 -25.50 -2.97
C ALA A 125 0.31 -26.47 -3.07
N ARG A 126 1.38 -26.05 -3.76
CA ARG A 126 2.59 -26.85 -4.02
C ARG A 126 3.70 -26.78 -2.96
N ARG A 127 3.54 -25.98 -1.89
CA ARG A 127 4.59 -25.73 -0.88
C ARG A 127 5.83 -25.03 -1.46
N ALA A 128 5.71 -24.43 -2.64
CA ALA A 128 6.76 -23.65 -3.28
C ALA A 128 6.82 -22.20 -2.73
N GLU A 129 5.87 -21.79 -1.89
CA GLU A 129 5.78 -20.48 -1.26
C GLU A 129 7.04 -20.06 -0.46
N ARG A 130 7.78 -21.02 0.10
CA ARG A 130 8.78 -20.74 1.13
C ARG A 130 10.03 -20.10 0.54
N ARG A 131 10.45 -18.96 1.11
CA ARG A 131 11.69 -18.22 0.81
C ARG A 131 11.81 -17.72 -0.63
N GLN A 132 10.69 -17.55 -1.33
CA GLN A 132 10.70 -16.98 -2.67
C GLN A 132 10.51 -15.46 -2.60
N ILE A 133 11.64 -14.74 -2.47
CA ILE A 133 11.68 -13.26 -2.49
C ILE A 133 10.92 -12.69 -3.71
N GLY A 134 11.00 -13.37 -4.86
CA GLY A 134 10.28 -12.96 -6.07
C GLY A 134 8.76 -12.92 -5.89
N VAL A 135 8.18 -13.86 -5.15
CA VAL A 135 6.73 -13.90 -4.88
C VAL A 135 6.32 -12.74 -3.99
N GLU A 136 7.14 -12.41 -2.98
CA GLU A 136 6.89 -11.27 -2.08
C GLU A 136 6.95 -9.94 -2.84
N ILE A 137 7.92 -9.78 -3.75
CA ILE A 137 8.02 -8.58 -4.61
C ILE A 137 6.77 -8.43 -5.48
N VAL A 138 6.33 -9.50 -6.15
CA VAL A 138 5.14 -9.46 -7.02
C VAL A 138 3.86 -9.21 -6.21
N ALA A 139 3.73 -9.84 -5.05
CA ALA A 139 2.60 -9.62 -4.15
C ALA A 139 2.55 -8.16 -3.64
N SER A 140 3.69 -7.57 -3.31
CA SER A 140 3.75 -6.14 -2.93
C SER A 140 3.33 -5.21 -4.07
N GLY A 141 3.61 -5.59 -5.32
CA GLY A 141 3.13 -4.86 -6.50
C GLY A 141 1.63 -4.92 -6.67
N ALA A 142 1.00 -6.06 -6.38
CA ALA A 142 -0.45 -6.17 -6.37
C ALA A 142 -1.09 -5.30 -5.25
N LEU A 143 -0.48 -5.25 -4.06
CA LEU A 143 -0.94 -4.37 -2.98
C LEU A 143 -0.76 -2.89 -3.33
N ALA A 144 0.33 -2.54 -4.03
CA ALA A 144 0.60 -1.18 -4.46
C ALA A 144 -0.46 -0.61 -5.43
N LEU A 145 -1.27 -1.45 -6.08
CA LEU A 145 -2.41 -0.98 -6.89
C LEU A 145 -3.43 -0.19 -6.07
N GLY A 146 -3.42 -0.33 -4.74
CA GLY A 146 -4.17 0.52 -3.82
C GLY A 146 -3.80 2.00 -3.95
N ALA A 147 -2.56 2.34 -4.30
CA ALA A 147 -2.14 3.72 -4.58
C ALA A 147 -2.89 4.29 -5.80
N THR A 148 -2.89 3.54 -6.92
CA THR A 148 -3.61 3.93 -8.14
C THR A 148 -5.10 4.10 -7.88
N ALA A 149 -5.72 3.12 -7.21
CA ALA A 149 -7.15 3.16 -6.91
C ALA A 149 -7.51 4.39 -6.06
N ALA A 150 -6.74 4.65 -5.01
CA ALA A 150 -6.97 5.79 -4.13
C ALA A 150 -6.78 7.14 -4.83
N TYR A 151 -5.73 7.24 -5.66
CA TYR A 151 -5.48 8.44 -6.47
C TYR A 151 -6.64 8.72 -7.42
N TRP A 152 -7.06 7.71 -8.18
CA TRP A 152 -8.15 7.78 -9.15
C TRP A 152 -9.49 8.13 -8.52
N ILE A 153 -9.81 7.62 -7.33
CA ILE A 153 -11.01 8.03 -6.59
C ILE A 153 -10.93 9.50 -6.17
N GLY A 154 -9.77 9.96 -5.70
CA GLY A 154 -9.60 11.34 -5.25
C GLY A 154 -9.79 12.34 -6.39
N ILE A 155 -9.25 12.04 -7.58
CA ILE A 155 -9.40 12.93 -8.74
C ILE A 155 -10.74 12.74 -9.48
N GLY A 156 -11.35 11.55 -9.39
CA GLY A 156 -12.63 11.23 -10.02
C GLY A 156 -12.53 10.67 -11.46
N GLU A 157 -11.32 10.39 -11.96
CA GLU A 157 -11.06 10.00 -13.35
C GLU A 157 -9.85 9.04 -13.46
N THR A 158 -9.73 8.34 -14.60
CA THR A 158 -8.53 7.58 -14.95
C THR A 158 -7.44 8.53 -15.43
N ASN A 159 -6.36 8.66 -14.66
CA ASN A 159 -5.22 9.49 -15.04
C ASN A 159 -3.92 8.66 -15.09
N PRO A 160 -3.07 8.77 -16.13
CA PRO A 160 -1.82 8.02 -16.26
C PRO A 160 -0.87 8.15 -15.06
N LEU A 161 -0.92 9.26 -14.31
CA LEU A 161 -0.14 9.44 -13.09
C LEU A 161 -0.41 8.37 -12.02
N GLY A 162 -1.60 7.78 -12.00
CA GLY A 162 -1.91 6.68 -11.09
C GLY A 162 -1.00 5.46 -11.32
N TRP A 163 -0.68 5.14 -12.57
CA TRP A 163 0.24 4.04 -12.89
C TRP A 163 1.68 4.35 -12.47
N TRP A 164 2.10 5.61 -12.58
CA TRP A 164 3.40 6.04 -12.07
C TRP A 164 3.48 5.94 -10.54
N LEU A 165 2.42 6.35 -9.83
CA LEU A 165 2.32 6.18 -8.38
C LEU A 165 2.40 4.70 -7.97
N TRP A 166 1.71 3.82 -8.70
CA TRP A 166 1.84 2.37 -8.49
C TRP A 166 3.27 1.89 -8.70
N LEU A 167 3.92 2.25 -9.81
CA LEU A 167 5.27 1.83 -10.10
C LEU A 167 6.24 2.28 -8.98
N LEU A 168 6.15 3.54 -8.55
CA LEU A 168 7.02 4.09 -7.52
C LEU A 168 6.82 3.43 -6.16
N THR A 169 5.57 3.28 -5.73
CA THR A 169 5.26 2.62 -4.44
C THR A 169 5.57 1.12 -4.46
N TRP A 170 5.44 0.47 -5.62
CA TRP A 170 5.86 -0.91 -5.82
C TRP A 170 7.38 -1.04 -5.72
N PHE A 171 8.16 -0.23 -6.45
CA PHE A 171 9.63 -0.26 -6.39
C PHE A 171 10.16 0.08 -5.00
N GLN A 172 9.53 1.02 -4.31
CA GLN A 172 9.86 1.36 -2.92
C GLN A 172 9.59 0.19 -1.97
N SER A 173 8.49 -0.54 -2.14
CA SER A 173 8.18 -1.75 -1.37
C SER A 173 9.14 -2.90 -1.70
N ALA A 174 9.43 -3.11 -2.98
CA ALA A 174 10.37 -4.14 -3.46
C ALA A 174 11.78 -3.91 -2.90
N ALA A 175 12.26 -2.66 -2.89
CA ALA A 175 13.55 -2.32 -2.28
C ALA A 175 13.62 -2.71 -0.81
N SER A 176 12.55 -2.43 -0.04
CA SER A 176 12.45 -2.78 1.38
C SER A 176 12.47 -4.30 1.61
N ILE A 177 11.73 -5.07 0.79
CA ILE A 177 11.70 -6.54 0.86
C ILE A 177 13.09 -7.11 0.56
N VAL A 178 13.74 -6.67 -0.52
CA VAL A 178 15.07 -7.14 -0.89
C VAL A 178 16.09 -6.80 0.19
N TYR A 179 16.02 -5.59 0.77
CA TYR A 179 16.89 -5.21 1.88
C TYR A 179 16.68 -6.10 3.12
N ALA A 180 15.43 -6.37 3.51
CA ALA A 180 15.12 -7.25 4.63
C ALA A 180 15.64 -8.68 4.38
N ALA A 181 15.50 -9.20 3.15
CA ALA A 181 16.03 -10.50 2.78
C ALA A 181 17.57 -10.55 2.88
N LEU A 182 18.26 -9.51 2.37
CA LEU A 182 19.71 -9.40 2.54
C LEU A 182 20.13 -9.38 4.01
N ARG A 183 19.37 -8.69 4.86
CA ARG A 183 19.66 -8.63 6.29
C ARG A 183 19.48 -10.00 6.96
N LEU A 184 18.50 -10.79 6.53
CA LEU A 184 18.31 -12.16 7.00
C LEU A 184 19.46 -13.08 6.55
N ASP A 185 19.93 -12.95 5.30
CA ASP A 185 21.07 -13.71 4.79
C ASP A 185 22.38 -13.37 5.54
N GLN A 186 22.56 -12.10 5.91
CA GLN A 186 23.71 -11.65 6.71
C GLN A 186 23.77 -12.27 8.11
N ARG A 187 22.62 -12.61 8.72
CA ARG A 187 22.60 -13.28 10.05
C ARG A 187 23.25 -14.66 10.02
N GLY A 188 23.37 -15.28 8.84
CA GLY A 188 24.05 -16.56 8.67
C GLY A 188 25.56 -16.45 8.52
N TRP A 189 26.14 -15.25 8.46
CA TRP A 189 27.57 -15.08 8.24
C TRP A 189 28.35 -15.30 9.54
N LYS A 190 29.20 -16.34 9.55
CA LYS A 190 30.10 -16.63 10.67
C LYS A 190 31.28 -15.65 10.74
N GLU A 191 31.70 -15.14 9.58
CA GLU A 191 32.80 -14.19 9.42
C GLU A 191 32.40 -13.12 8.41
N LEU A 192 32.95 -11.92 8.57
CA LEU A 192 32.65 -10.80 7.69
C LEU A 192 33.28 -11.04 6.30
N PRO A 193 32.49 -11.26 5.23
CA PRO A 193 33.05 -11.49 3.90
C PRO A 193 33.76 -10.24 3.39
N TRP A 194 34.65 -10.40 2.42
CA TRP A 194 35.35 -9.29 1.79
C TRP A 194 34.39 -8.33 1.05
N LEU A 195 34.82 -7.08 0.84
CA LEU A 195 33.96 -5.98 0.39
C LEU A 195 33.22 -6.23 -0.93
N GLY A 196 33.88 -6.73 -1.96
CA GLY A 196 33.21 -6.92 -3.26
C GLY A 196 32.19 -8.07 -3.27
N GLN A 197 32.30 -9.06 -2.37
CA GLN A 197 31.23 -10.04 -2.17
C GLN A 197 30.02 -9.40 -1.48
N ARG A 198 30.24 -8.45 -0.56
CA ARG A 198 29.15 -7.66 0.02
C ARG A 198 28.46 -6.81 -1.04
N VAL A 199 29.23 -6.14 -1.90
CA VAL A 199 28.67 -5.33 -2.99
C VAL A 199 27.91 -6.20 -4.00
N LYS A 200 28.44 -7.38 -4.36
CA LYS A 200 27.77 -8.33 -5.25
C LYS A 200 26.43 -8.79 -4.69
N VAL A 201 26.38 -9.12 -3.40
CA VAL A 201 25.16 -9.51 -2.69
C VAL A 201 24.19 -8.33 -2.55
N ALA A 202 24.70 -7.13 -2.23
CA ALA A 202 23.91 -5.91 -2.12
C ALA A 202 23.44 -5.33 -3.46
N GLY A 203 24.01 -5.75 -4.58
CA GLY A 203 23.79 -5.16 -5.90
C GLY A 203 22.31 -5.08 -6.30
N ARG A 204 21.51 -6.10 -5.94
CA ARG A 204 20.06 -6.09 -6.20
C ARG A 204 19.36 -4.98 -5.41
N ALA A 205 19.63 -4.85 -4.11
CA ALA A 205 19.06 -3.78 -3.29
C ALA A 205 19.53 -2.40 -3.75
N LEU A 206 20.81 -2.25 -4.07
CA LEU A 206 21.36 -1.00 -4.62
C LEU A 206 20.69 -0.64 -5.95
N GLY A 207 20.38 -1.61 -6.80
CA GLY A 207 19.62 -1.38 -8.03
C GLY A 207 18.23 -0.80 -7.78
N TYR A 208 17.44 -1.40 -6.87
CA TYR A 208 16.10 -0.90 -6.54
C TYR A 208 16.14 0.49 -5.87
N THR A 209 17.07 0.71 -4.94
CA THR A 209 17.22 2.02 -4.27
C THR A 209 17.75 3.08 -5.22
N GLY A 210 18.72 2.74 -6.06
CA GLY A 210 19.29 3.62 -7.08
C GLY A 210 18.26 4.05 -8.11
N PHE A 211 17.37 3.14 -8.53
CA PHE A 211 16.23 3.49 -9.39
C PHE A 211 15.32 4.54 -8.75
N ASN A 212 14.94 4.35 -7.48
CA ASN A 212 14.09 5.31 -6.76
C ASN A 212 14.77 6.68 -6.60
N LEU A 213 16.07 6.70 -6.26
CA LEU A 213 16.84 7.95 -6.14
C LEU A 213 16.99 8.67 -7.48
N GLY A 214 17.33 7.94 -8.54
CA GLY A 214 17.47 8.48 -9.88
C GLY A 214 16.15 9.06 -10.38
N TRP A 215 15.03 8.38 -10.11
CA TRP A 215 13.70 8.90 -10.43
C TRP A 215 13.39 10.19 -9.66
N GLN A 216 13.60 10.21 -8.34
CA GLN A 216 13.37 11.40 -7.52
C GLN A 216 14.19 12.59 -8.00
N TYR A 217 15.46 12.35 -8.38
CA TYR A 217 16.34 13.37 -8.90
C TYR A 217 15.90 13.88 -10.28
N SER A 218 15.54 12.96 -11.19
CA SER A 218 15.03 13.31 -12.52
C SER A 218 13.74 14.12 -12.45
N TRP A 219 12.86 13.81 -11.50
CA TRP A 219 11.62 14.56 -11.31
C TRP A 219 11.86 15.93 -10.67
N GLY A 220 12.78 16.01 -9.69
CA GLY A 220 13.08 17.26 -8.99
C GLY A 220 13.89 18.28 -9.81
N SER A 221 14.66 17.82 -10.80
CA SER A 221 15.53 18.69 -11.62
C SER A 221 14.84 19.24 -12.88
N GLY A 222 13.78 18.59 -13.38
CA GLY A 222 13.21 18.87 -14.69
C GLY A 222 11.85 19.57 -14.72
N THR A 223 11.16 19.75 -13.59
CA THR A 223 9.85 20.39 -13.64
C THR A 223 9.98 21.91 -13.76
N PRO A 224 9.43 22.55 -14.83
CA PRO A 224 9.25 23.98 -14.89
C PRO A 224 8.47 24.41 -13.66
N SER A 225 9.06 25.30 -12.86
CA SER A 225 8.44 26.04 -11.75
C SER A 225 7.01 25.63 -11.36
N TRP A 226 6.84 24.53 -10.62
CA TRP A 226 5.70 24.37 -9.70
C TRP A 226 5.70 25.47 -8.59
N ARG A 227 6.71 26.35 -8.60
CA ARG A 227 6.76 27.63 -7.87
C ARG A 227 5.96 28.78 -8.50
N GLY A 228 5.39 28.61 -9.70
CA GLY A 228 4.83 29.72 -10.50
C GLY A 228 3.31 29.86 -10.48
N GLY A 229 2.63 29.45 -9.41
CA GLY A 229 1.19 29.59 -9.25
C GLY A 229 0.81 30.26 -7.94
N VAL A 230 1.71 31.01 -7.30
CA VAL A 230 1.26 32.11 -6.45
C VAL A 230 0.69 33.10 -7.45
N GLY A 231 -0.63 33.05 -7.64
CA GLY A 231 -1.32 34.13 -8.32
C GLY A 231 -0.97 35.39 -7.56
N VAL A 232 -0.02 36.16 -8.08
CA VAL A 232 -0.15 37.60 -8.02
C VAL A 232 -1.51 37.81 -8.66
N CYS A 233 -2.56 37.99 -7.85
CA CYS A 233 -3.80 38.57 -8.33
C CYS A 233 -3.31 39.79 -9.12
N PRO A 234 -3.49 39.83 -10.46
CA PRO A 234 -3.24 41.08 -11.14
C PRO A 234 -4.11 42.07 -10.41
N SER A 235 -3.48 43.11 -9.87
CA SER A 235 -4.11 44.21 -9.18
C SER A 235 -4.98 44.99 -10.19
N VAL A 236 -6.01 44.33 -10.72
CA VAL A 236 -7.17 44.93 -11.37
C VAL A 236 -8.15 45.28 -10.25
N CYS A 237 -7.65 45.95 -9.21
CA CYS A 237 -8.46 46.84 -8.41
C CYS A 237 -8.34 48.20 -9.09
N GLY A 238 -9.39 48.54 -9.87
CA GLY A 238 -9.90 49.89 -9.99
C GLY A 238 -8.99 50.95 -10.59
N ASN A 239 -9.18 51.21 -11.88
CA ASN A 239 -9.41 52.58 -12.34
C ASN A 239 -10.75 52.62 -13.07
N GLY A 240 -11.82 52.28 -12.32
CA GLY A 240 -13.21 52.44 -12.74
C GLY A 240 -13.85 53.55 -11.91
N LEU A 241 -13.52 54.80 -12.23
CA LEU A 241 -14.38 55.92 -11.85
C LEU A 241 -15.61 55.86 -12.77
N GLY A 242 -16.73 55.35 -12.27
CA GLY A 242 -17.96 55.29 -13.06
C GLY A 242 -19.16 54.81 -12.25
N ASN A 243 -19.90 55.77 -11.70
CA ASN A 243 -21.26 55.70 -11.16
C ASN A 243 -22.03 54.39 -11.42
N GLY A 244 -22.11 53.53 -10.41
CA GLY A 244 -22.99 52.35 -10.38
C GLY A 244 -23.47 52.08 -8.96
N SER A 245 -24.77 51.91 -8.81
CA SER A 245 -25.62 51.90 -7.61
C SER A 245 -25.09 51.22 -6.33
N PRO A 246 -25.51 51.71 -5.14
CA PRO A 246 -25.27 51.02 -3.87
C PRO A 246 -26.22 49.82 -3.75
N GLY A 247 -25.71 48.60 -3.95
CA GLY A 247 -26.53 47.40 -3.75
C GLY A 247 -25.88 46.05 -4.06
N ASP A 248 -24.80 46.00 -4.86
CA ASP A 248 -24.24 44.72 -5.30
C ASP A 248 -23.10 44.26 -4.39
N GLU A 249 -23.44 43.44 -3.41
CA GLU A 249 -22.53 42.70 -2.54
C GLU A 249 -21.71 41.70 -3.38
N LEU A 250 -20.47 42.09 -3.70
CA LEU A 250 -19.52 41.28 -4.46
C LEU A 250 -19.31 39.93 -3.78
N ALA A 251 -19.80 38.85 -4.41
CA ALA A 251 -19.63 37.49 -3.94
C ALA A 251 -18.12 37.14 -3.83
N PRO A 252 -17.68 36.51 -2.72
CA PRO A 252 -16.29 36.14 -2.52
C PRO A 252 -15.84 35.10 -3.55
N CYS A 253 -14.73 35.39 -4.23
CA CYS A 253 -14.10 34.49 -5.18
C CYS A 253 -13.61 33.23 -4.43
N PRO A 254 -14.02 32.01 -4.81
CA PRO A 254 -13.62 30.81 -4.09
C PRO A 254 -12.11 30.53 -4.27
N ASP A 255 -11.37 30.61 -3.17
CA ASP A 255 -9.93 30.36 -3.09
C ASP A 255 -9.55 28.99 -3.66
N ARG A 256 -8.90 28.98 -4.83
CA ARG A 256 -8.45 27.77 -5.54
C ARG A 256 -7.03 27.32 -5.16
N HIS A 257 -6.41 27.93 -4.14
CA HIS A 257 -4.98 27.78 -3.85
C HIS A 257 -4.59 26.71 -2.80
N SER A 258 -5.51 25.98 -2.17
CA SER A 258 -5.18 25.22 -0.95
C SER A 258 -4.78 23.73 -1.12
N ALA A 259 -4.65 23.22 -2.34
CA ALA A 259 -4.39 21.78 -2.56
C ALA A 259 -2.93 21.42 -2.83
N ILE A 260 -2.12 22.32 -3.40
CA ILE A 260 -0.84 21.96 -4.02
C ILE A 260 0.36 22.13 -3.08
N ASP A 261 0.29 23.03 -2.08
CA ASP A 261 1.36 23.20 -1.07
C ASP A 261 1.48 22.04 -0.06
N ARG A 262 0.58 21.05 -0.11
CA ARG A 262 0.53 19.93 0.86
C ARG A 262 1.45 18.75 0.54
N PHE A 263 2.20 18.76 -0.57
CA PHE A 263 3.03 17.62 -0.97
C PHE A 263 4.46 17.60 -0.38
N HIS A 264 4.96 18.73 0.14
CA HIS A 264 6.35 18.81 0.61
C HIS A 264 6.70 18.05 1.92
N PRO A 265 5.76 17.72 2.85
CA PRO A 265 6.12 17.00 4.08
C PRO A 265 5.90 15.47 4.05
N ILE A 266 5.31 14.88 3.00
CA ILE A 266 4.90 13.45 3.04
C ILE A 266 6.11 12.50 2.93
N TYR A 267 7.16 12.88 2.21
CA TYR A 267 8.33 12.03 1.97
C TYR A 267 9.23 11.76 3.19
N PRO A 268 9.61 12.75 4.04
CA PRO A 268 10.41 12.46 5.22
C PRO A 268 9.67 11.56 6.24
N PHE A 269 8.34 11.64 6.31
CA PHE A 269 7.55 10.84 7.25
C PHE A 269 7.55 9.34 6.89
N VAL A 270 7.35 9.01 5.61
CA VAL A 270 7.34 7.62 5.14
C VAL A 270 8.71 6.96 5.33
N TYR A 271 9.80 7.68 5.03
CA TYR A 271 11.16 7.16 5.19
C TYR A 271 11.51 6.91 6.67
N HIS A 272 11.15 7.85 7.55
CA HIS A 272 11.46 7.73 8.98
C HIS A 272 10.64 6.64 9.70
N PHE A 273 9.38 6.42 9.29
CA PHE A 273 8.53 5.39 9.88
C PHE A 273 8.91 3.97 9.42
N LEU A 274 9.24 3.80 8.14
CA LEU A 274 9.66 2.51 7.57
C LEU A 274 11.06 2.09 8.04
N VAL A 275 12.03 3.01 8.03
CA VAL A 275 13.42 2.68 8.36
C VAL A 275 13.61 2.64 9.89
N GLY A 276 13.03 3.59 10.63
CA GLY A 276 13.19 3.65 12.09
C GLY A 276 12.50 2.51 12.84
N GLY A 277 11.34 2.03 12.38
CA GLY A 277 10.60 0.94 13.00
C GLY A 277 11.23 -0.44 12.84
N LEU A 278 11.92 -0.68 11.72
CA LEU A 278 12.62 -1.94 11.45
C LEU A 278 13.95 -2.06 12.23
N ILE A 279 14.65 -0.94 12.44
CA ILE A 279 15.91 -0.91 13.22
C ILE A 279 15.64 -1.23 14.69
N LYS A 280 14.66 -0.56 15.31
CA LYS A 280 14.36 -0.70 16.75
C LYS A 280 13.83 -2.09 17.17
N ARG A 281 13.43 -2.94 16.21
CA ARG A 281 12.98 -4.31 16.48
C ARG A 281 14.10 -5.35 16.35
N SER A 282 15.20 -5.01 15.67
CA SER A 282 16.38 -5.89 15.61
C SER A 282 17.02 -6.03 16.99
N ASP A 283 17.13 -4.92 17.71
CA ASP A 283 17.85 -4.87 19.00
C ASP A 283 17.08 -5.59 20.13
N ARG A 284 15.74 -5.66 20.03
CA ARG A 284 14.90 -6.29 21.08
C ARG A 284 14.82 -7.82 20.99
N ILE A 285 15.36 -8.42 19.93
CA ILE A 285 15.45 -9.88 19.81
C ILE A 285 16.77 -10.38 20.41
N GLU A 286 17.84 -9.56 20.38
CA GLU A 286 19.13 -9.90 21.02
C GLU A 286 19.01 -9.98 22.55
N GLU A 287 18.14 -9.16 23.16
CA GLU A 287 17.94 -9.15 24.62
C GLU A 287 17.10 -10.34 25.14
N ALA A 288 16.42 -11.08 24.25
CA ALA A 288 15.60 -12.24 24.63
C ALA A 288 16.35 -13.58 24.55
N ASP A 289 17.49 -13.62 23.84
CA ASP A 289 18.31 -14.83 23.68
C ASP A 289 19.45 -14.93 24.73
N ASP A 290 19.63 -13.91 25.58
CA ASP A 290 20.63 -13.88 26.68
C ASP A 290 20.11 -14.42 28.04
N PHE A 291 18.91 -15.02 28.05
CA PHE A 291 18.29 -15.62 29.25
C PHE A 291 18.19 -17.16 29.18
N GLY A 292 19.07 -17.83 28.44
CA GLY A 292 19.13 -19.29 28.32
C GLY A 292 20.49 -19.87 28.70
#